data_AF-C5M0M7-F1
#
_entry.id   AF-C5M0M7-F1
#
_cell.length_a   1.000
_cell.length_b   1.000
_cell.length_c   1.000
_cell.angle_alpha   90.00
_cell.angle_beta   90.00
_cell.angle_gamma   90.00
#
_symmetry.space_group_name_H-M   'P 1'
#
loop_
_entity.id
_entity.type
_entity.pdbx_description
1 polymer ?
#
loop_
_entity_poly.entity_id
_entity_poly.type
_entity_poly.pdbx_seq_one_letter_code
_entity_poly.pdbx_strand_id
1 'polypeptide(L)'
;MNERFDDVAFCKAGGMDDMSIVTVAANAGLKFVKKHYVISSMYIIGLLVALFGTGFHVDPITAARYGQTLEHIDVVQGRQYRSVMQKLDRADREYYNSKGWFSCNDECQANYQKVQDLRDQKAVVESKIYDLQLDAKKTVGLWSSYAAQDMRKDFWNSWNAGKDMASHWTLWDALFIVAGGDSRDETLVSMILQTVLQYIMNLTVGLIAAIGAFVTTVPVAIASYGPGLIEGVAYFLLVLCAAAAVVVSFLGTIYGGIAGSGYYLIKKALDRVEADPQQQRYREVRYDERYRPHYE
;
A
#
# COMPACT_ATOMS: atom_id res chain seq x y z
N MET A 1 70.97 -12.45 -12.47
CA MET A 1 70.72 -11.02 -12.17
C MET A 1 70.03 -10.42 -13.39
N ASN A 2 68.91 -9.71 -13.38
CA ASN A 2 67.89 -9.41 -12.38
C ASN A 2 66.86 -8.55 -13.15
N GLU A 3 65.72 -9.08 -13.56
CA GLU A 3 64.58 -8.29 -14.08
C GLU A 3 63.30 -8.99 -13.57
N ARG A 4 62.87 -8.67 -12.35
CA ARG A 4 61.84 -7.68 -11.98
C ARG A 4 60.49 -7.96 -12.65
N PHE A 5 59.78 -8.92 -12.07
CA PHE A 5 58.33 -8.85 -11.92
C PHE A 5 57.98 -7.53 -11.22
N ASP A 6 57.06 -6.76 -11.78
CA ASP A 6 56.04 -6.00 -11.06
C ASP A 6 55.02 -5.44 -12.07
N ASP A 7 53.79 -5.27 -11.60
CA ASP A 7 52.62 -4.61 -12.23
C ASP A 7 51.52 -5.51 -12.81
N VAL A 8 50.94 -6.32 -11.93
CA VAL A 8 49.50 -6.63 -11.96
C VAL A 8 48.78 -5.63 -11.05
N ALA A 9 48.36 -4.50 -11.60
CA ALA A 9 47.47 -3.56 -10.91
C ALA A 9 46.55 -2.85 -11.90
N PHE A 10 45.62 -3.60 -12.50
CA PHE A 10 44.52 -3.01 -13.27
C PHE A 10 43.21 -3.74 -12.96
N CYS A 11 42.68 -3.54 -11.75
CA CYS A 11 41.29 -3.84 -11.40
C CYS A 11 40.97 -3.30 -9.99
N LYS A 12 40.89 -1.99 -9.79
CA LYS A 12 40.27 -1.43 -8.56
C LYS A 12 39.81 0.03 -8.71
N ALA A 13 38.84 0.28 -9.59
CA ALA A 13 38.20 1.59 -9.70
C ALA A 13 36.66 1.49 -9.83
N GLY A 14 36.04 0.43 -9.29
CA GLY A 14 34.60 0.23 -9.34
C GLY A 14 33.89 0.05 -8.00
N GLY A 15 34.61 0.15 -6.86
CA GLY A 15 34.06 -0.24 -5.54
C GLY A 15 34.18 0.79 -4.42
N MET A 16 34.79 1.96 -4.65
CA MET A 16 35.06 2.92 -3.57
C MET A 16 33.89 3.89 -3.32
N ASP A 17 33.05 4.12 -4.32
CA ASP A 17 31.98 5.12 -4.25
C ASP A 17 30.61 4.58 -3.86
N ASP A 18 30.28 3.35 -4.22
CA ASP A 18 29.07 2.68 -3.71
C ASP A 18 29.11 2.56 -2.18
N MET A 19 30.33 2.36 -1.65
CA MET A 19 30.60 2.34 -0.21
C MET A 19 30.31 3.69 0.43
N SER A 20 30.53 4.81 -0.26
CA SER A 20 30.28 6.16 0.28
C SER A 20 28.78 6.44 0.45
N ILE A 21 27.93 6.04 -0.50
CA ILE A 21 26.48 6.25 -0.45
C ILE A 21 25.86 5.38 0.65
N VAL A 22 26.23 4.10 0.67
CA VAL A 22 25.82 3.17 1.73
C VAL A 22 26.28 3.70 3.09
N THR A 23 27.48 4.27 3.19
CA THR A 23 28.00 4.83 4.44
C THR A 23 27.27 6.12 4.86
N VAL A 24 26.91 7.00 3.93
CA VAL A 24 26.12 8.22 4.24
C VAL A 24 24.69 7.84 4.66
N ALA A 25 24.04 6.94 3.94
CA ALA A 25 22.71 6.42 4.30
C ALA A 25 22.74 5.68 5.65
N ALA A 26 23.76 4.84 5.87
CA ALA A 26 23.96 4.15 7.14
C ALA A 26 24.23 5.14 8.29
N ASN A 27 25.04 6.18 8.08
CA ASN A 27 25.31 7.18 9.10
C ASN A 27 24.09 8.04 9.43
N ALA A 28 23.28 8.39 8.43
CA ALA A 28 22.00 9.06 8.64
C ALA A 28 21.02 8.17 9.41
N GLY A 29 20.92 6.88 9.04
CA GLY A 29 20.14 5.88 9.75
C GLY A 29 20.59 5.69 11.19
N LEU A 30 21.90 5.55 11.44
CA LEU A 30 22.48 5.41 12.78
C LEU A 30 22.24 6.65 13.65
N LYS A 31 22.35 7.86 13.09
CA LYS A 31 22.00 9.11 13.80
C LYS A 31 20.51 9.15 14.14
N PHE A 32 19.65 8.72 13.22
CA PHE A 32 18.21 8.66 13.45
C PHE A 32 17.86 7.65 14.54
N VAL A 33 18.42 6.44 14.49
CA VAL A 33 18.20 5.39 15.50
C VAL A 33 18.68 5.84 16.88
N LYS A 34 19.86 6.48 16.97
CA LYS A 34 20.37 7.03 18.25
C LYS A 34 19.48 8.14 18.81
N LYS A 35 18.93 9.00 17.95
CA LYS A 35 18.05 10.11 18.35
C LYS A 35 16.63 9.64 18.68
N HIS A 36 16.12 8.64 17.96
CA HIS A 36 14.75 8.16 18.03
C HIS A 36 14.71 6.64 18.28
N TYR A 37 15.34 6.21 19.38
CA TYR A 37 15.49 4.78 19.70
C TYR A 37 14.14 4.09 19.93
N VAL A 38 13.15 4.77 20.51
CA VAL A 38 11.80 4.24 20.76
C VAL A 38 11.05 3.98 19.45
N ILE A 39 11.08 4.92 18.51
CA ILE A 39 10.41 4.78 17.22
C ILE A 39 11.08 3.66 16.41
N SER A 40 12.41 3.61 16.46
CA SER A 40 13.21 2.61 15.74
C SER A 40 12.98 1.20 16.31
N SER A 41 12.91 1.04 17.62
CA SER A 41 12.61 -0.25 18.24
C SER A 41 11.18 -0.70 17.96
N MET A 42 10.21 0.22 18.04
CA MET A 42 8.81 -0.08 17.73
C MET A 42 8.62 -0.47 16.26
N TYR A 43 9.34 0.17 15.34
CA TYR A 43 9.38 -0.20 13.93
C TYR A 43 9.93 -1.63 13.72
N ILE A 44 11.06 -1.97 14.36
CA ILE A 44 11.66 -3.30 14.25
C ILE A 44 10.71 -4.36 14.84
N ILE A 45 10.12 -4.09 16.00
CA ILE A 45 9.13 -4.99 16.62
C ILE A 45 7.92 -5.17 15.70
N GLY A 46 7.40 -4.08 15.13
CA GLY A 46 6.30 -4.12 14.17
C GLY A 46 6.62 -4.97 12.94
N LEU A 47 7.83 -4.83 12.38
CA LEU A 47 8.29 -5.68 11.27
C LEU A 47 8.38 -7.16 11.65
N LEU A 48 8.96 -7.47 12.82
CA LEU A 48 9.05 -8.84 13.30
C LEU A 48 7.68 -9.46 13.48
N VAL A 49 6.72 -8.71 14.03
CA VAL A 49 5.33 -9.15 14.17
C VAL A 49 4.66 -9.34 12.81
N ALA A 50 4.84 -8.43 11.86
CA ALA A 50 4.27 -8.56 10.53
C ALA A 50 4.74 -9.84 9.82
N LEU A 51 6.05 -10.11 9.91
CA LEU A 51 6.71 -11.26 9.25
C LEU A 51 6.45 -12.59 9.96
N PHE A 52 6.53 -12.62 11.30
CA PHE A 52 6.54 -13.88 12.07
C PHE A 52 5.32 -14.08 12.98
N GLY A 53 4.50 -13.06 13.20
CA GLY A 53 3.39 -13.12 14.16
C GLY A 53 2.22 -13.95 13.64
N THR A 54 2.30 -15.28 13.69
CA THR A 54 1.25 -16.17 13.18
C THR A 54 0.10 -16.42 14.16
N GLY A 55 0.20 -15.95 15.40
CA GLY A 55 -0.71 -16.28 16.50
C GLY A 55 -0.42 -17.66 17.10
N PHE A 56 -1.01 -17.94 18.27
CA PHE A 56 -0.91 -19.24 18.92
C PHE A 56 -1.73 -20.29 18.17
N HIS A 57 -1.16 -21.48 18.02
CA HIS A 57 -1.89 -22.61 17.46
C HIS A 57 -3.03 -23.01 18.39
N VAL A 58 -4.23 -23.09 17.82
CA VAL A 58 -5.43 -23.54 18.51
C VAL A 58 -5.43 -25.06 18.58
N ASP A 59 -5.91 -25.61 19.69
CA ASP A 59 -6.12 -27.05 19.85
C ASP A 59 -6.95 -27.62 18.67
N PRO A 60 -6.58 -28.79 18.10
CA PRO A 60 -7.24 -29.36 16.94
C PRO A 60 -8.76 -29.59 17.12
N ILE A 61 -9.23 -29.86 18.34
CA ILE A 61 -10.66 -30.06 18.61
C ILE A 61 -11.40 -28.73 18.48
N THR A 62 -10.86 -27.66 19.04
CA THR A 62 -11.42 -26.31 18.93
C THR A 62 -11.35 -25.80 17.48
N ALA A 63 -10.25 -26.06 16.78
CA ALA A 63 -10.10 -25.74 15.37
C ALA A 63 -11.16 -26.45 14.49
N ALA A 64 -11.42 -27.74 14.73
CA ALA A 64 -12.44 -28.49 14.02
C ALA A 64 -13.85 -27.95 14.28
N ARG A 65 -14.18 -27.60 15.54
CA ARG A 65 -15.47 -26.99 15.89
C ARG A 65 -15.65 -25.62 15.24
N TYR A 66 -14.61 -24.80 15.23
CA TYR A 66 -14.61 -23.51 14.57
C TYR A 66 -14.87 -23.67 13.07
N GLY A 67 -14.15 -24.58 12.41
CA GLY A 67 -14.33 -24.90 10.99
C GLY A 67 -15.74 -25.38 10.67
N GLN A 68 -16.28 -26.33 11.44
CA GLN A 68 -17.64 -26.84 11.27
C GLN A 68 -18.71 -25.74 11.45
N THR A 69 -18.50 -24.82 12.39
CA THR A 69 -19.41 -23.69 12.62
C THR A 69 -19.40 -22.72 11.44
N LEU A 70 -18.22 -22.36 10.92
CA LEU A 70 -18.11 -21.52 9.73
C LEU A 70 -18.72 -22.18 8.48
N GLU A 71 -18.49 -23.48 8.29
CA GLU A 71 -19.09 -24.22 7.18
C GLU A 71 -20.62 -24.24 7.28
N HIS A 72 -21.17 -24.45 8.48
CA HIS A 72 -22.60 -24.39 8.70
C HIS A 72 -23.20 -23.01 8.36
N ILE A 73 -22.52 -21.93 8.77
CA ILE A 73 -22.91 -20.56 8.44
C ILE A 73 -22.93 -20.37 6.91
N ASP A 74 -21.89 -20.80 6.19
CA ASP A 74 -21.80 -20.60 4.74
C ASP A 74 -22.84 -21.44 3.97
N VAL A 75 -23.04 -22.70 4.36
CA VAL A 75 -23.97 -23.61 3.65
C VAL A 75 -25.43 -23.27 3.92
N VAL A 76 -25.80 -23.03 5.19
CA VAL A 76 -27.20 -22.85 5.58
C VAL A 76 -27.59 -21.39 5.46
N GLN A 77 -26.86 -20.49 6.12
CA GLN A 77 -27.20 -19.07 6.11
C GLN A 77 -26.73 -18.38 4.84
N GLY A 78 -25.63 -18.82 4.21
CA GLY A 78 -25.21 -18.28 2.92
C GLY A 78 -26.18 -18.56 1.78
N ARG A 79 -26.99 -19.64 1.83
CA ARG A 79 -28.11 -19.84 0.90
C ARG A 79 -29.24 -18.86 1.15
N GLN A 80 -29.62 -18.67 2.40
CA GLN A 80 -30.67 -17.72 2.77
C GLN A 80 -30.27 -16.29 2.37
N TYR A 81 -29.05 -15.88 2.68
CA TYR A 81 -28.49 -14.59 2.31
C TYR A 81 -28.53 -14.37 0.79
N ARG A 82 -28.02 -15.33 0.01
CA ARG A 82 -28.08 -15.26 -1.47
C ARG A 82 -29.51 -15.15 -1.99
N SER A 83 -30.47 -15.85 -1.39
CA SER A 83 -31.87 -15.77 -1.81
C SER A 83 -32.49 -14.40 -1.55
N VAL A 84 -32.14 -13.75 -0.43
CA VAL A 84 -32.59 -12.38 -0.12
C VAL A 84 -31.94 -11.38 -1.05
N MET A 85 -30.62 -11.50 -1.31
CA MET A 85 -29.91 -10.64 -2.25
C MET A 85 -30.49 -10.73 -3.67
N GLN A 86 -30.79 -11.93 -4.17
CA GLN A 86 -31.42 -12.08 -5.50
C GLN A 86 -32.79 -11.41 -5.59
N LYS A 87 -33.60 -11.51 -4.52
CA LYS A 87 -34.90 -10.83 -4.44
C LYS A 87 -34.73 -9.31 -4.39
N LEU A 88 -33.76 -8.84 -3.60
CA LEU A 88 -33.42 -7.43 -3.47
C LEU A 88 -32.98 -6.85 -4.82
N ASP A 89 -32.03 -7.49 -5.50
CA ASP A 89 -31.54 -7.06 -6.81
C ASP A 89 -32.68 -6.97 -7.84
N ARG A 90 -33.61 -7.92 -7.79
CA ARG A 90 -34.79 -7.89 -8.66
C ARG A 90 -35.72 -6.74 -8.30
N ALA A 91 -36.01 -6.55 -7.01
CA ALA A 91 -36.86 -5.46 -6.54
C ALA A 91 -36.25 -4.07 -6.81
N ASP A 92 -34.93 -3.92 -6.68
CA ASP A 92 -34.21 -2.68 -6.99
C ASP A 92 -34.30 -2.36 -8.50
N ARG A 93 -34.21 -3.36 -9.39
CA ARG A 93 -34.45 -3.16 -10.82
C ARG A 93 -35.89 -2.77 -11.14
N GLU A 94 -36.86 -3.44 -10.51
CA GLU A 94 -38.30 -3.11 -10.64
C GLU A 94 -38.57 -1.66 -10.19
N TYR A 95 -38.01 -1.27 -9.04
CA TYR A 95 -38.07 0.10 -8.54
C TYR A 95 -37.41 1.11 -9.48
N TYR A 96 -36.16 0.86 -9.92
CA TYR A 96 -35.43 1.74 -10.82
C TYR A 96 -36.17 1.95 -12.15
N ASN A 97 -36.75 0.89 -12.71
CA ASN A 97 -37.52 0.96 -13.96
C ASN A 97 -38.87 1.68 -13.80
N SER A 98 -39.46 1.66 -12.59
CA SER A 98 -40.71 2.38 -12.28
C SER A 98 -40.50 3.87 -11.97
N LYS A 99 -39.26 4.34 -11.85
CA LYS A 99 -38.97 5.75 -11.58
C LYS A 99 -39.17 6.61 -12.82
N GLY A 100 -40.00 7.65 -12.69
CA GLY A 100 -39.99 8.77 -13.61
C GLY A 100 -38.77 9.66 -13.39
N TRP A 101 -38.46 10.50 -14.38
CA TRP A 101 -37.35 11.46 -14.30
C TRP A 101 -37.48 12.44 -13.12
N PHE A 102 -38.71 12.79 -12.71
CA PHE A 102 -39.00 13.65 -11.55
C PHE A 102 -40.23 13.27 -10.72
N SER A 103 -40.83 12.08 -10.90
CA SER A 103 -42.04 11.69 -10.16
C SER A 103 -42.06 10.19 -9.82
N CYS A 104 -42.73 9.86 -8.71
CA CYS A 104 -42.98 8.51 -8.24
C CYS A 104 -44.49 8.34 -8.07
N ASN A 105 -45.09 7.47 -8.87
CA ASN A 105 -46.50 7.10 -8.77
C ASN A 105 -46.72 6.02 -7.69
N ASP A 106 -47.97 5.61 -7.47
CA ASP A 106 -48.31 4.59 -6.46
C ASP A 106 -47.57 3.26 -6.70
N GLU A 107 -47.33 2.88 -7.95
CA GLU A 107 -46.54 1.69 -8.32
C GLU A 107 -45.07 1.82 -7.90
N CYS A 108 -44.45 2.97 -8.17
CA CYS A 108 -43.09 3.28 -7.73
C CYS A 108 -42.99 3.30 -6.20
N GLN A 109 -44.01 3.82 -5.50
CA GLN A 109 -44.05 3.83 -4.04
C GLN A 109 -44.18 2.41 -3.46
N ALA A 110 -45.00 1.55 -4.07
CA ALA A 110 -45.14 0.15 -3.68
C ALA A 110 -43.84 -0.64 -3.91
N ASN A 111 -43.16 -0.42 -5.05
CA ASN A 111 -41.86 -1.04 -5.34
C ASN A 111 -40.78 -0.56 -4.36
N TYR A 112 -40.80 0.71 -3.97
CA TYR A 112 -39.90 1.25 -2.96
C TYR A 112 -40.10 0.58 -1.60
N GLN A 113 -41.35 0.40 -1.15
CA GLN A 113 -41.65 -0.32 0.10
C GLN A 113 -41.13 -1.75 0.05
N LYS A 114 -41.34 -2.46 -1.06
CA LYS A 114 -40.82 -3.82 -1.27
C LYS A 114 -39.30 -3.88 -1.18
N VAL A 115 -38.58 -2.88 -1.72
CA VAL A 115 -37.13 -2.78 -1.57
C VAL A 115 -36.75 -2.58 -0.10
N GLN A 116 -37.44 -1.68 0.62
CA GLN A 116 -37.15 -1.44 2.04
C GLN A 116 -37.39 -2.69 2.89
N ASP A 117 -38.51 -3.39 2.70
CA ASP A 117 -38.80 -4.64 3.41
C ASP A 117 -37.71 -5.72 3.17
N LEU A 118 -37.18 -5.79 1.94
CA LEU A 118 -36.10 -6.72 1.61
C LEU A 118 -34.75 -6.28 2.20
N ARG A 119 -34.51 -4.97 2.33
CA ARG A 119 -33.32 -4.44 3.04
C ARG A 119 -33.38 -4.76 4.53
N ASP A 120 -34.55 -4.64 5.14
CA ASP A 120 -34.76 -5.01 6.54
C ASP A 120 -34.56 -6.52 6.74
N GLN A 121 -35.11 -7.35 5.84
CA GLN A 121 -34.87 -8.80 5.85
C GLN A 121 -33.39 -9.14 5.70
N LYS A 122 -32.67 -8.44 4.82
CA LYS A 122 -31.22 -8.62 4.65
C LYS A 122 -30.50 -8.30 5.96
N ALA A 123 -30.80 -7.18 6.60
CA ALA A 123 -30.18 -6.78 7.86
C ALA A 123 -30.39 -7.82 8.97
N VAL A 124 -31.59 -8.41 9.05
CA VAL A 124 -31.90 -9.49 10.00
C VAL A 124 -31.11 -10.78 9.72
N VAL A 125 -30.86 -11.11 8.45
CA VAL A 125 -30.02 -12.28 8.10
C VAL A 125 -28.55 -11.99 8.38
N GLU A 126 -28.07 -10.79 8.06
CA GLU A 126 -26.69 -10.37 8.33
C GLU A 126 -26.38 -10.35 9.82
N SER A 127 -27.29 -9.86 10.66
CA SER A 127 -27.10 -9.87 12.11
C SER A 127 -26.98 -11.29 12.66
N LYS A 128 -27.81 -12.22 12.21
CA LYS A 128 -27.73 -13.64 12.61
C LYS A 128 -26.42 -14.29 12.20
N ILE A 129 -25.96 -14.03 10.97
CA ILE A 129 -24.66 -14.52 10.50
C ILE A 129 -23.55 -13.96 11.39
N TYR A 130 -23.61 -12.66 11.66
CA TYR A 130 -22.62 -11.97 12.50
C TYR A 130 -22.58 -12.53 13.92
N ASP A 131 -23.73 -12.76 14.55
CA ASP A 131 -23.81 -13.33 15.90
C ASP A 131 -23.19 -14.73 15.98
N LEU A 132 -23.45 -15.59 14.99
CA LEU A 132 -22.83 -16.92 14.94
C LEU A 132 -21.32 -16.85 14.69
N GLN A 133 -20.87 -15.93 13.85
CA GLN A 133 -19.44 -15.70 13.64
C GLN A 133 -18.75 -15.20 14.91
N LEU A 134 -19.40 -14.31 15.67
CA LEU A 134 -18.91 -13.84 16.96
C LEU A 134 -18.71 -15.00 17.93
N ASP A 135 -19.72 -15.85 18.07
CA ASP A 135 -19.65 -16.99 18.98
C ASP A 135 -18.55 -17.97 18.57
N ALA A 136 -18.38 -18.22 17.26
CA ALA A 136 -17.26 -19.00 16.74
C ALA A 136 -15.91 -18.35 17.08
N LYS A 137 -15.74 -17.04 16.84
CA LYS A 137 -14.49 -16.31 17.11
C LYS A 137 -14.10 -16.30 18.59
N LYS A 138 -15.07 -16.17 19.49
CA LYS A 138 -14.82 -16.26 20.95
C LYS A 138 -14.22 -17.61 21.37
N THR A 139 -14.52 -18.70 20.66
CA THR A 139 -13.96 -20.03 21.01
C THR A 139 -12.46 -20.15 20.74
N VAL A 140 -11.96 -19.48 19.70
CA VAL A 140 -10.53 -19.52 19.32
C VAL A 140 -9.72 -18.46 20.07
N GLY A 141 -10.34 -17.33 20.40
CA GLY A 141 -9.73 -16.23 21.15
C GLY A 141 -8.82 -15.33 20.30
N LEU A 142 -8.50 -14.16 20.86
CA LEU A 142 -7.83 -13.06 20.15
C LEU A 142 -6.38 -13.34 19.74
N TRP A 143 -5.65 -14.13 20.52
CA TRP A 143 -4.24 -14.43 20.24
C TRP A 143 -4.06 -15.65 19.34
N SER A 144 -5.16 -16.21 18.82
CA SER A 144 -5.13 -17.39 17.95
C SER A 144 -4.56 -17.09 16.57
N SER A 145 -4.15 -18.16 15.88
CA SER A 145 -3.77 -18.06 14.47
C SER A 145 -4.89 -17.58 13.55
N TYR A 146 -6.16 -17.80 13.93
CA TYR A 146 -7.32 -17.31 13.18
C TYR A 146 -7.45 -15.80 13.28
N ALA A 147 -7.34 -15.24 14.50
CA ALA A 147 -7.34 -13.80 14.70
C ALA A 147 -6.18 -13.11 13.97
N ALA A 148 -4.98 -13.70 14.00
CA ALA A 148 -3.83 -13.17 13.27
C ALA A 148 -4.02 -13.21 11.75
N GLN A 149 -4.75 -14.20 11.21
CA GLN A 149 -5.08 -14.29 9.79
C GLN A 149 -6.18 -13.30 9.39
N ASP A 150 -7.22 -13.16 10.21
CA ASP A 150 -8.28 -12.17 10.01
C ASP A 150 -7.71 -10.76 9.93
N MET A 151 -6.86 -10.36 10.89
CA MET A 151 -6.24 -9.02 10.89
C MET A 151 -5.35 -8.80 9.67
N ARG A 152 -4.61 -9.83 9.23
CA ARG A 152 -3.80 -9.75 8.00
C ARG A 152 -4.70 -9.56 6.79
N LYS A 153 -5.79 -10.31 6.69
CA LYS A 153 -6.75 -10.19 5.59
C LYS A 153 -7.34 -8.79 5.56
N ASP A 154 -7.77 -8.27 6.69
CA ASP A 154 -8.32 -6.92 6.81
C ASP A 154 -7.28 -5.86 6.43
N PHE A 155 -6.04 -5.99 6.90
CA PHE A 155 -4.94 -5.12 6.50
C PHE A 155 -4.72 -5.13 4.98
N TRP A 156 -4.65 -6.31 4.35
CA TRP A 156 -4.45 -6.42 2.92
C TRP A 156 -5.65 -5.92 2.10
N ASN A 157 -6.86 -6.07 2.62
CA ASN A 157 -8.06 -5.50 2.01
C ASN A 157 -7.99 -3.96 2.02
N SER A 158 -7.66 -3.35 3.17
CA SER A 158 -7.45 -1.90 3.26
C SER A 158 -6.31 -1.44 2.36
N TRP A 159 -5.19 -2.16 2.35
CA TRP A 159 -4.05 -1.89 1.48
C TRP A 159 -4.42 -1.88 -0.01
N ASN A 160 -5.16 -2.91 -0.46
CA ASN A 160 -5.61 -3.00 -1.83
C ASN A 160 -6.59 -1.87 -2.17
N ALA A 161 -7.53 -1.55 -1.28
CA ALA A 161 -8.41 -0.40 -1.47
C ALA A 161 -7.63 0.93 -1.63
N GLY A 162 -6.55 1.11 -0.87
CA GLY A 162 -5.66 2.27 -1.00
C GLY A 162 -4.93 2.32 -2.34
N LYS A 163 -4.41 1.18 -2.83
CA LYS A 163 -3.81 1.07 -4.16
C LYS A 163 -4.81 1.32 -5.28
N ASP A 164 -6.02 0.77 -5.15
CA ASP A 164 -7.08 0.93 -6.14
C ASP A 164 -7.50 2.40 -6.23
N MET A 165 -7.65 3.08 -5.09
CA MET A 165 -7.89 4.53 -5.06
C MET A 165 -6.79 5.31 -5.78
N ALA A 166 -5.52 4.99 -5.50
CA ALA A 166 -4.39 5.64 -6.16
C ALA A 166 -4.38 5.39 -7.67
N SER A 167 -4.71 4.16 -8.10
CA SER A 167 -4.81 3.81 -9.51
C SER A 167 -5.94 4.58 -10.19
N HIS A 168 -7.12 4.68 -9.58
CA HIS A 168 -8.25 5.43 -10.13
C HIS A 168 -7.93 6.91 -10.27
N TRP A 169 -7.33 7.54 -9.25
CA TRP A 169 -6.94 8.95 -9.32
C TRP A 169 -5.90 9.21 -10.41
N THR A 170 -4.92 8.32 -10.53
CA THR A 170 -3.89 8.41 -11.56
C THR A 170 -4.46 8.18 -12.96
N LEU A 171 -5.41 7.24 -13.11
CA LEU A 171 -6.10 6.99 -14.37
C LEU A 171 -6.92 8.21 -14.81
N TRP A 172 -7.63 8.84 -13.87
CA TRP A 172 -8.35 10.09 -14.14
C TRP A 172 -7.40 11.20 -14.57
N ASP A 173 -6.28 11.39 -13.87
CA ASP A 173 -5.27 12.40 -14.19
C ASP A 173 -4.63 12.15 -15.57
N ALA A 174 -4.21 10.91 -15.84
CA ALA A 174 -3.66 10.50 -17.13
C ALA A 174 -4.65 10.69 -18.29
N LEU A 175 -5.94 10.43 -18.06
CA LEU A 175 -6.98 10.64 -19.07
C LEU A 175 -7.13 12.12 -19.43
N PHE A 176 -7.03 13.03 -18.46
CA PHE A 176 -7.07 14.47 -18.72
C PHE A 176 -5.78 15.02 -19.31
N ILE A 177 -4.60 14.44 -19.01
CA ILE A 177 -3.33 14.78 -19.67
C ILE A 177 -3.39 14.44 -21.17
N VAL A 178 -3.94 13.27 -21.53
CA VAL A 178 -4.11 12.87 -22.93
C VAL A 178 -5.21 13.66 -23.63
N ALA A 179 -6.34 13.89 -22.96
CA ALA A 179 -7.49 14.61 -23.53
C ALA A 179 -7.27 16.14 -23.61
N GLY A 180 -6.38 16.69 -22.79
CA GLY A 180 -6.06 18.12 -22.70
C GLY A 180 -5.20 18.68 -23.85
N GLY A 181 -4.64 17.82 -24.70
CA GLY A 181 -4.16 18.21 -26.03
C GLY A 181 -2.94 19.15 -26.11
N ASP A 182 -2.13 19.29 -25.05
CA ASP A 182 -1.06 20.30 -25.00
C ASP A 182 0.39 19.78 -25.11
N SER A 183 0.65 18.63 -25.75
CA SER A 183 2.04 18.21 -26.00
C SER A 183 2.24 17.49 -27.34
N ARG A 184 2.47 18.29 -28.39
CA ARG A 184 2.97 17.77 -29.68
C ARG A 184 4.47 17.42 -29.68
N ASP A 185 5.20 17.72 -28.60
CA ASP A 185 6.67 17.54 -28.55
C ASP A 185 7.20 16.81 -27.29
N GLU A 186 6.35 16.27 -26.40
CA GLU A 186 6.84 15.47 -25.27
C GLU A 186 7.20 14.04 -25.69
N THR A 187 8.41 13.61 -25.36
CA THR A 187 8.84 12.22 -25.59
C THR A 187 7.97 11.29 -24.73
N LEU A 188 7.41 10.21 -25.30
CA LEU A 188 6.57 9.22 -24.59
C LEU A 188 7.15 8.78 -23.23
N VAL A 189 8.47 8.72 -23.13
CA VAL A 189 9.20 8.39 -21.90
C VAL A 189 8.97 9.42 -20.78
N SER A 190 8.94 10.71 -21.11
CA SER A 190 8.67 11.80 -20.16
C SER A 190 7.26 11.69 -19.58
N MET A 191 6.28 11.46 -20.46
CA MET A 191 4.87 11.29 -20.08
C MET A 191 4.67 10.09 -19.15
N ILE A 192 5.30 8.95 -19.47
CA ILE A 192 5.28 7.75 -18.62
C ILE A 192 5.93 8.03 -17.27
N LEU A 193 7.11 8.66 -17.25
CA LEU A 193 7.82 8.98 -16.01
C LEU A 193 6.99 9.90 -15.10
N GLN A 194 6.38 10.94 -15.67
CA GLN A 194 5.51 11.85 -14.93
C GLN A 194 4.28 11.13 -14.36
N THR A 195 3.65 10.26 -15.15
CA THR A 195 2.51 9.46 -14.70
C THR A 195 2.90 8.50 -13.58
N VAL A 196 4.10 7.90 -13.64
CA VAL A 196 4.62 7.03 -12.58
C VAL A 196 4.93 7.83 -11.30
N LEU A 197 5.54 9.01 -11.40
CA LEU A 197 5.79 9.86 -10.23
C LEU A 197 4.48 10.32 -9.58
N GLN A 198 3.50 10.69 -10.39
CA GLN A 198 2.16 11.06 -9.94
C GLN A 198 1.46 9.87 -9.27
N TYR A 199 1.55 8.67 -9.85
CA TYR A 199 1.06 7.44 -9.24
C TYR A 199 1.67 7.22 -7.87
N ILE A 200 2.99 7.43 -7.71
CA ILE A 200 3.68 7.23 -6.43
C ILE A 200 3.18 8.22 -5.37
N MET A 201 2.94 9.48 -5.73
CA MET A 201 2.35 10.46 -4.80
C MET A 201 0.92 10.10 -4.41
N ASN A 202 0.10 9.72 -5.39
CA ASN A 202 -1.27 9.26 -5.15
C ASN A 202 -1.30 7.97 -4.31
N LEU A 203 -0.35 7.07 -4.54
CA LEU A 203 -0.17 5.83 -3.78
C LEU A 203 0.18 6.11 -2.33
N THR A 204 1.04 7.10 -2.06
CA THR A 204 1.36 7.51 -0.69
C THR A 204 0.10 7.99 0.05
N VAL A 205 -0.72 8.84 -0.57
CA VAL A 205 -1.99 9.29 0.01
C VAL A 205 -2.95 8.11 0.19
N GLY A 206 -3.03 7.23 -0.82
CA GLY A 206 -3.86 6.02 -0.79
C GLY A 206 -3.51 5.06 0.35
N LEU A 207 -2.23 4.82 0.59
CA LEU A 207 -1.76 3.96 1.66
C LEU A 207 -1.93 4.59 3.05
N ILE A 208 -1.77 5.91 3.19
CA ILE A 208 -2.06 6.61 4.44
C ILE A 208 -3.56 6.52 4.77
N ALA A 209 -4.42 6.75 3.78
CA ALA A 209 -5.87 6.59 3.94
C ALA A 209 -6.24 5.13 4.27
N ALA A 210 -5.58 4.15 3.64
CA ALA A 210 -5.76 2.73 3.94
C ALA A 210 -5.42 2.38 5.39
N ILE A 211 -4.32 2.90 5.95
CA ILE A 211 -4.01 2.74 7.37
C ILE A 211 -5.12 3.37 8.22
N GLY A 212 -5.56 4.58 7.89
CA GLY A 212 -6.63 5.25 8.63
C GLY A 212 -7.91 4.43 8.67
N ALA A 213 -8.32 3.86 7.54
CA ALA A 213 -9.46 2.94 7.46
C ALA A 213 -9.21 1.63 8.23
N PHE A 214 -8.01 1.06 8.15
CA PHE A 214 -7.67 -0.13 8.91
C PHE A 214 -7.78 0.11 10.41
N VAL A 215 -7.24 1.23 10.92
CA VAL A 215 -7.30 1.62 12.34
C VAL A 215 -8.73 1.68 12.87
N THR A 216 -9.71 2.09 12.06
CA THR A 216 -11.12 2.13 12.49
C THR A 216 -11.79 0.76 12.50
N THR A 217 -11.34 -0.18 11.65
CA THR A 217 -11.88 -1.55 11.59
C THR A 217 -11.32 -2.47 12.68
N VAL A 218 -10.05 -2.31 13.06
CA VAL A 218 -9.37 -3.21 14.02
C VAL A 218 -10.07 -3.29 15.38
N PRO A 219 -10.53 -2.20 16.03
CA PRO A 219 -11.22 -2.29 17.32
C PRO A 219 -12.49 -3.16 17.26
N VAL A 220 -13.25 -3.06 16.17
CA VAL A 220 -14.45 -3.88 15.95
C VAL A 220 -14.06 -5.35 15.74
N ALA A 221 -13.03 -5.59 14.94
CA ALA A 221 -12.51 -6.94 14.72
C ALA A 221 -11.95 -7.56 16.01
N ILE A 222 -11.25 -6.81 16.85
CA ILE A 222 -10.76 -7.27 18.16
C ILE A 222 -11.93 -7.58 19.10
N ALA A 223 -12.91 -6.69 19.20
CA ALA A 223 -14.10 -6.90 20.02
C ALA A 223 -14.87 -8.17 19.62
N SER A 224 -14.79 -8.56 18.34
CA SER A 224 -15.43 -9.77 17.83
C SER A 224 -14.91 -11.08 18.45
N TYR A 225 -13.69 -11.06 19.01
CA TYR A 225 -13.08 -12.20 19.71
C TYR A 225 -13.39 -12.22 21.22
N GLY A 226 -14.10 -11.21 21.74
CA GLY A 226 -14.45 -11.09 23.16
C GLY A 226 -13.28 -11.01 24.17
N PRO A 227 -12.16 -10.31 23.87
CA PRO A 227 -11.03 -10.23 24.80
C PRO A 227 -11.34 -9.35 26.02
N GLY A 228 -10.50 -9.47 27.06
CA GLY A 228 -10.45 -8.46 28.11
C GLY A 228 -9.93 -7.11 27.60
N LEU A 229 -10.22 -6.01 28.31
CA LEU A 229 -9.81 -4.65 27.89
C LEU A 229 -8.29 -4.52 27.69
N ILE A 230 -7.49 -5.07 28.61
CA ILE A 230 -6.02 -4.98 28.57
C ILE A 230 -5.48 -5.77 27.38
N GLU A 231 -6.00 -6.97 27.15
CA GLU A 231 -5.58 -7.83 26.03
C GLU A 231 -5.93 -7.20 24.69
N GLY A 232 -7.14 -6.65 24.56
CA GLY A 232 -7.59 -5.96 23.36
C GLY A 232 -6.72 -4.75 23.03
N VAL A 233 -6.38 -3.92 24.03
CA VAL A 233 -5.51 -2.76 23.85
C VAL A 233 -4.08 -3.18 23.47
N ALA A 234 -3.52 -4.20 24.14
CA ALA A 234 -2.19 -4.70 23.82
C ALA A 234 -2.11 -5.22 22.38
N TYR A 235 -3.10 -6.01 21.97
CA TYR A 235 -3.19 -6.55 20.61
C TYR A 235 -3.39 -5.43 19.57
N PHE A 236 -4.23 -4.45 19.87
CA PHE A 236 -4.45 -3.28 19.01
C PHE A 236 -3.15 -2.51 18.74
N LEU A 237 -2.39 -2.19 19.79
CA LEU A 237 -1.11 -1.48 19.65
C LEU A 237 -0.11 -2.28 18.83
N LEU A 238 -0.04 -3.60 19.05
CA LEU A 238 0.83 -4.50 18.32
C LEU A 238 0.48 -4.55 16.82
N VAL A 239 -0.81 -4.66 16.49
CA VAL A 239 -1.31 -4.65 15.10
C VAL A 239 -1.04 -3.31 14.42
N LEU A 240 -1.24 -2.18 15.12
CA LEU A 240 -0.93 -0.86 14.58
C LEU A 240 0.56 -0.67 14.29
N CYS A 241 1.42 -1.12 15.21
CA CYS A 241 2.87 -1.06 15.01
C CYS A 241 3.29 -1.88 13.78
N ALA A 242 2.72 -3.07 13.61
CA ALA A 242 2.98 -3.92 12.45
C ALA A 242 2.51 -3.28 11.14
N ALA A 243 1.27 -2.77 11.10
CA ALA A 243 0.72 -2.12 9.91
C ALA A 243 1.53 -0.88 9.50
N ALA A 244 1.87 -0.01 10.46
CA ALA A 244 2.70 1.16 10.22
C ALA A 244 4.09 0.78 9.71
N ALA A 245 4.71 -0.24 10.30
CA ALA A 245 6.03 -0.71 9.90
C ALA A 245 6.05 -1.25 8.46
N VAL A 246 5.03 -2.01 8.04
CA VAL A 246 4.90 -2.50 6.66
C VAL A 246 4.77 -1.33 5.67
N VAL A 247 3.92 -0.35 5.97
CA VAL A 247 3.70 0.80 5.07
C VAL A 247 4.95 1.67 4.97
N VAL A 248 5.59 1.97 6.10
CA VAL A 248 6.85 2.74 6.11
C VAL A 248 7.94 1.99 5.34
N SER A 249 8.04 0.68 5.49
CA SER A 249 9.01 -0.14 4.74
C SER A 249 8.77 -0.08 3.23
N PHE A 250 7.51 -0.19 2.82
CA PHE A 250 7.11 -0.15 1.42
C PHE A 250 7.37 1.22 0.80
N LEU A 251 6.92 2.30 1.45
CA LEU A 251 7.17 3.67 0.99
C LEU A 251 8.67 3.98 0.97
N GLY A 252 9.40 3.58 2.01
CA GLY A 252 10.85 3.71 2.08
C GLY A 252 11.55 3.00 0.92
N THR A 253 11.06 1.83 0.50
CA THR A 253 11.59 1.10 -0.66
C THR A 253 11.32 1.84 -1.97
N ILE A 254 10.12 2.39 -2.15
CA ILE A 254 9.77 3.16 -3.36
C ILE A 254 10.61 4.44 -3.44
N TYR A 255 10.58 5.27 -2.40
CA TYR A 255 11.31 6.53 -2.38
C TYR A 255 12.84 6.30 -2.39
N GLY A 256 13.32 5.26 -1.72
CA GLY A 256 14.72 4.83 -1.77
C GLY A 256 15.14 4.39 -3.18
N GLY A 257 14.27 3.67 -3.88
CA GLY A 257 14.49 3.26 -5.27
C GLY A 257 14.58 4.44 -6.23
N ILE A 258 13.67 5.43 -6.12
CA ILE A 258 13.68 6.64 -6.96
C ILE A 258 14.92 7.49 -6.67
N ALA A 259 15.19 7.78 -5.40
CA ALA A 259 16.33 8.60 -5.00
C ALA A 259 17.66 7.93 -5.40
N GLY A 260 17.78 6.62 -5.18
CA GLY A 260 18.97 5.85 -5.55
C GLY A 260 19.21 5.79 -7.04
N SER A 261 18.17 5.48 -7.84
CA SER A 261 18.28 5.42 -9.30
C SER A 261 18.56 6.78 -9.93
N GLY A 262 17.89 7.84 -9.47
CA GLY A 262 18.12 9.21 -9.95
C GLY A 262 19.55 9.69 -9.68
N TYR A 263 20.06 9.49 -8.47
CA TYR A 263 21.43 9.86 -8.13
C TYR A 263 22.46 9.10 -8.97
N TYR A 264 22.27 7.78 -9.17
CA TYR A 264 23.15 6.96 -9.98
C TYR A 264 23.25 7.44 -11.43
N LEU A 265 22.12 7.84 -12.04
CA LEU A 265 22.09 8.37 -13.39
C LEU A 265 22.80 9.74 -13.50
N ILE A 266 22.56 10.63 -12.54
CA ILE A 266 23.23 11.95 -12.49
C ILE A 266 24.74 11.76 -12.36
N LYS A 267 25.17 10.90 -11.44
CA LYS A 267 26.60 10.62 -11.24
C LYS A 267 27.24 10.05 -12.50
N LYS A 268 26.62 9.05 -13.13
CA LYS A 268 27.13 8.51 -14.41
C LYS A 268 27.19 9.54 -15.53
N ALA A 269 26.25 10.49 -15.55
CA ALA A 269 26.28 11.58 -16.53
C ALA A 269 27.45 12.55 -16.25
N LEU A 270 27.69 12.88 -14.98
CA LEU A 270 28.84 13.70 -14.57
C LEU A 270 30.17 13.01 -14.88
N ASP A 271 30.31 11.72 -14.52
CA ASP A 271 31.51 10.92 -14.80
C ASP A 271 31.79 10.86 -16.31
N ARG A 272 30.75 10.80 -17.15
CA ARG A 272 30.91 10.85 -18.62
C ARG A 272 31.37 12.21 -19.13
N VAL A 273 30.88 13.31 -18.54
CA VAL A 273 31.32 14.67 -18.89
C VAL A 273 32.76 14.91 -18.46
N GLU A 274 33.18 14.36 -17.32
CA GLU A 274 34.56 14.43 -16.84
C GLU A 274 35.51 13.52 -17.64
N ALA A 275 35.03 12.37 -18.09
CA ALA A 275 35.81 11.40 -18.86
C ALA A 275 35.91 11.71 -20.37
N ASP A 276 35.27 12.76 -20.87
CA ASP A 276 35.36 13.19 -22.28
C ASP A 276 36.42 14.30 -22.46
N PRO A 277 37.68 13.97 -22.79
CA PRO A 277 38.75 14.97 -22.98
C PRO A 277 38.51 15.89 -24.19
N GLN A 278 37.63 15.53 -25.14
CA GLN A 278 37.29 16.43 -26.24
C GLN A 278 36.41 17.60 -25.79
N GLN A 279 35.50 17.39 -24.83
CA GLN A 279 34.61 18.45 -24.35
C GLN A 279 35.37 19.53 -23.56
N GLN A 280 36.45 19.16 -22.86
CA GLN A 280 37.35 20.12 -22.21
C GLN A 280 38.07 21.02 -23.24
N ARG A 281 38.56 20.46 -24.35
CA ARG A 281 39.17 21.25 -25.44
C ARG A 281 38.18 22.24 -26.06
N TYR A 282 36.92 21.86 -26.29
CA TYR A 282 35.92 22.78 -26.83
C TYR A 282 35.53 23.90 -25.84
N ARG A 283 35.59 23.64 -24.53
CA ARG A 283 35.30 24.66 -23.51
C ARG A 283 36.43 25.67 -23.40
N GLU A 284 37.68 25.24 -23.54
CA GLU A 284 38.86 26.11 -23.50
C GLU A 284 38.92 27.06 -24.71
N VAL A 285 38.56 26.57 -25.91
CA VAL A 285 38.55 27.40 -27.15
C VAL A 285 37.46 28.50 -27.11
N ARG A 286 36.32 28.26 -26.43
CA ARG A 286 35.21 29.23 -26.41
C ARG A 286 35.43 30.41 -25.44
N TYR A 287 36.35 30.30 -24.47
CA TYR A 287 36.72 31.44 -23.62
C TYR A 287 37.73 32.37 -24.28
N ASP A 288 38.57 31.85 -25.18
CA ASP A 288 39.60 32.64 -25.87
C ASP A 288 38.99 33.54 -26.97
N GLU A 289 37.88 33.12 -27.57
CA GLU A 289 37.22 33.87 -28.66
C GLU A 289 36.44 35.11 -28.18
N ARG A 290 36.22 35.26 -26.87
CA ARG A 290 35.50 36.41 -26.27
C ARG A 290 36.44 37.50 -25.75
N TYR A 291 37.76 37.33 -25.86
CA TYR A 291 38.77 38.33 -25.46
C TYR A 291 39.65 38.75 -26.65
N ARG A 292 39.01 39.20 -27.74
CA ARG A 292 39.71 39.97 -28.79
C ARG A 292 39.54 41.46 -28.48
N PRO A 293 40.58 42.17 -27.99
CA PRO A 293 40.52 43.62 -27.87
C PRO A 293 40.47 44.22 -29.29
N HIS A 294 39.38 44.92 -29.58
CA HIS A 294 39.29 45.79 -30.76
C HIS A 294 40.17 47.02 -30.49
N TYR A 295 41.26 47.15 -31.24
CA TYR A 295 42.01 48.40 -31.36
C TYR A 295 41.46 49.16 -32.56
N GLU A 296 40.88 50.33 -32.30
CA GLU A 296 40.76 51.45 -33.24
C GLU A 296 41.77 52.53 -32.85
#